data_AF-A0A418NRM3-F1
#
_entry.id   AF-A0A418NRM3-F1
#
_cell.length_a   1.000
_cell.length_b   1.000
_cell.length_c   1.000
_cell.angle_alpha   90.00
_cell.angle_beta   90.00
_cell.angle_gamma   90.00
#
_symmetry.space_group_name_H-M   'P 1'
#
loop_
_entity.id
_entity.type
_entity.pdbx_description
1 polymer ?
#
loop_
_entity_poly.entity_id
_entity_poly.type
_entity_poly.pdbx_seq_one_letter_code
_entity_poly.pdbx_strand_id
1 'polypeptide(L)'
;MGCAARGAEIMSEDTQILEEKKERRRLPQIGLALTALYLVGLVIYLAVQGQNPTDLRLNELGDFLGGVSSPLAFLWLVLGFFQQSREIRLSNKALHLQAREMRRSVDEHRRLAGDRSGPEGNA
;
A
#
# COMPACT_ATOMS: atom_id res chain seq x y z
N MET A 1 -12.25 -38.36 -9.10
CA MET A 1 -12.21 -37.67 -7.78
C MET A 1 -11.45 -36.34 -7.78
N GLY A 2 -10.73 -35.93 -8.84
CA GLY A 2 -9.94 -34.68 -8.83
C GLY A 2 -10.70 -33.36 -9.02
N CYS A 3 -11.93 -33.37 -9.54
CA CYS A 3 -12.70 -32.14 -9.80
C CYS A 3 -13.21 -31.47 -8.50
N ALA A 4 -13.64 -32.27 -7.52
CA ALA A 4 -14.08 -31.77 -6.22
C ALA A 4 -12.92 -31.28 -5.33
N ALA A 5 -11.76 -31.94 -5.41
CA ALA A 5 -10.55 -31.53 -4.68
C ALA A 5 -9.98 -30.19 -5.21
N ARG A 6 -9.95 -30.01 -6.54
CA ARG A 6 -9.60 -28.71 -7.15
C ARG A 6 -10.56 -27.59 -6.75
N GLY A 7 -11.87 -27.86 -6.71
CA GLY A 7 -12.86 -26.85 -6.29
C GLY A 7 -12.67 -26.36 -4.85
N ALA A 8 -12.25 -27.25 -3.94
CA ALA A 8 -11.95 -26.90 -2.56
C ALA A 8 -10.65 -26.07 -2.41
N GLU A 9 -9.62 -26.36 -3.21
CA GLU A 9 -8.39 -25.54 -3.27
C GLU A 9 -8.68 -24.13 -3.83
N ILE A 10 -9.42 -24.04 -4.94
CA ILE A 10 -9.74 -22.76 -5.60
C ILE A 10 -10.53 -21.84 -4.64
N MET A 11 -11.50 -22.38 -3.90
CA MET A 11 -12.30 -21.59 -2.96
C MET A 11 -11.51 -21.14 -1.73
N SER A 12 -10.49 -21.90 -1.31
CA SER A 12 -9.54 -21.50 -0.27
C SER A 12 -8.60 -20.39 -0.76
N GLU A 13 -8.07 -20.50 -1.98
CA GLU A 13 -7.20 -19.48 -2.58
C GLU A 13 -7.96 -18.16 -2.83
N ASP A 14 -9.20 -18.24 -3.32
CA ASP A 14 -10.06 -17.07 -3.53
C ASP A 14 -10.35 -16.33 -2.21
N THR A 15 -10.60 -17.08 -1.14
CA THR A 15 -10.85 -16.49 0.19
C THR A 15 -9.61 -15.78 0.73
N GLN A 16 -8.40 -16.32 0.50
CA GLN A 16 -7.15 -15.66 0.90
C GLN A 16 -6.88 -14.37 0.13
N ILE A 17 -7.14 -14.36 -1.18
CA ILE A 17 -6.95 -13.17 -2.04
C ILE A 17 -7.95 -12.06 -1.69
N LEU A 18 -9.18 -12.42 -1.31
CA LEU A 18 -10.24 -11.46 -0.99
C LEU A 18 -9.95 -10.73 0.32
N GLU A 19 -9.52 -11.45 1.36
CA GLU A 19 -9.14 -10.83 2.63
C GLU A 19 -7.89 -9.95 2.48
N GLU A 20 -6.90 -10.35 1.67
CA GLU A 20 -5.71 -9.51 1.39
C GLU A 20 -6.07 -8.21 0.65
N LYS A 21 -7.01 -8.26 -0.30
CA LYS A 21 -7.52 -7.07 -1.01
C LYS A 21 -8.32 -6.14 -0.10
N LYS A 22 -9.13 -6.71 0.80
CA LYS A 22 -9.99 -5.98 1.74
C LYS A 22 -9.13 -5.23 2.76
N GLU A 23 -8.10 -5.86 3.30
CA GLU A 23 -7.17 -5.24 4.25
C GLU A 23 -6.44 -4.05 3.62
N ARG A 24 -6.02 -4.14 2.35
CA ARG A 24 -5.39 -3.02 1.63
C ARG A 24 -6.30 -1.80 1.45
N ARG A 25 -7.62 -1.99 1.36
CA ARG A 25 -8.59 -0.88 1.20
C ARG A 25 -9.04 -0.28 2.53
N ARG A 26 -9.04 -1.05 3.62
CA ARG A 26 -9.50 -0.56 4.93
C ARG A 26 -8.57 0.45 5.60
N LEU A 27 -7.25 0.32 5.46
CA LEU A 27 -6.29 1.27 6.06
C LEU A 27 -6.53 2.74 5.64
N PRO A 28 -6.64 3.08 4.34
CA PRO A 28 -6.93 4.46 3.93
C PRO A 28 -8.37 4.89 4.26
N GLN A 29 -9.32 3.97 4.32
CA GLN A 29 -10.71 4.27 4.70
C GLN A 29 -10.85 4.65 6.17
N ILE A 30 -10.05 4.07 7.07
CA ILE A 30 -10.02 4.46 8.49
C ILE A 30 -9.48 5.88 8.64
N GLY A 31 -8.41 6.22 7.90
CA GLY A 31 -7.90 7.60 7.84
C GLY A 31 -8.94 8.58 7.32
N LEU A 32 -9.66 8.20 6.25
CA LEU A 32 -10.77 8.99 5.70
C LEU A 32 -11.93 9.15 6.69
N ALA A 33 -12.29 8.09 7.42
CA ALA A 33 -13.36 8.14 8.41
C ALA A 33 -13.00 9.00 9.63
N LEU A 34 -11.76 8.89 10.13
CA LEU A 34 -11.24 9.73 11.22
C LEU A 34 -11.17 11.21 10.82
N THR A 35 -10.69 11.50 9.61
CA THR A 35 -10.66 12.87 9.09
C THR A 35 -12.05 13.43 8.87
N ALA A 36 -13.00 12.64 8.35
CA ALA A 36 -14.40 13.05 8.22
C ALA A 36 -15.06 13.31 9.58
N LEU A 37 -14.87 12.43 10.57
CA LEU A 37 -15.39 12.60 11.93
C LEU A 37 -14.82 13.87 12.59
N TYR A 38 -13.51 14.10 12.41
CA TYR A 38 -12.83 15.29 12.92
C TYR A 38 -13.39 16.58 12.30
N LEU A 39 -13.59 16.62 10.98
CA LEU A 39 -14.18 17.77 10.30
C LEU A 39 -15.64 18.02 10.72
N VAL A 40 -16.43 16.96 10.88
CA VAL A 40 -17.82 17.08 11.35
C VAL A 40 -17.87 17.64 12.78
N GLY A 41 -17.03 17.12 13.68
CA GLY A 41 -16.92 17.65 15.05
C GLY A 41 -16.48 19.11 15.07
N LEU A 42 -15.57 19.50 14.18
CA LEU A 42 -15.10 20.88 14.04
C LEU A 42 -16.21 21.83 13.58
N VAL A 43 -16.99 21.43 12.57
CA VAL A 43 -18.12 22.22 12.06
C VAL A 43 -19.19 22.40 13.14
N ILE A 44 -19.49 21.36 13.90
CA ILE A 44 -20.43 21.42 15.03
C ILE A 44 -19.90 22.36 16.11
N TYR A 45 -18.62 22.25 16.48
CA TYR A 45 -17.98 23.13 17.47
C TYR A 45 -18.04 24.60 17.06
N LEU A 46 -17.70 24.91 15.81
CA LEU A 46 -17.80 26.26 15.24
C LEU A 46 -19.24 26.79 15.24
N ALA A 47 -20.22 25.94 14.88
CA ALA A 47 -21.63 26.31 14.86
C ALA A 47 -22.17 26.59 16.27
N VAL A 48 -21.70 25.87 17.29
CA VAL A 48 -22.06 26.07 18.71
C VAL A 48 -21.36 27.31 19.30
N GLN A 49 -20.15 27.63 18.85
CA GLN A 49 -19.36 28.73 19.42
C GLN A 49 -19.86 30.13 19.02
N GLY A 50 -20.69 30.23 17.96
CA GLY A 50 -21.63 31.34 17.79
C GLY A 50 -21.05 32.76 17.88
N GLN A 51 -19.81 32.99 17.47
CA GLN A 51 -19.19 34.31 17.58
C GLN A 51 -19.58 35.21 16.39
N ASN A 52 -20.11 36.40 16.72
CA ASN A 52 -20.63 37.39 15.80
C ASN A 52 -19.58 37.76 14.71
N PRO A 53 -19.90 37.59 13.41
CA PRO A 53 -18.94 37.65 12.30
C PRO A 53 -18.53 39.08 11.85
N THR A 54 -18.84 40.12 12.60
CA THR A 54 -18.74 41.51 12.09
C THR A 54 -17.51 42.30 12.53
N ASP A 55 -16.59 41.75 13.33
CA ASP A 55 -15.38 42.50 13.73
C ASP A 55 -14.05 41.71 13.84
N LEU A 56 -14.04 40.38 13.69
CA LEU A 56 -12.81 39.59 13.86
C LEU A 56 -12.34 38.90 12.56
N ARG A 57 -11.42 39.61 11.90
CA ARG A 57 -10.09 39.19 11.45
C ARG A 57 -9.94 37.85 10.71
N LEU A 58 -9.71 37.98 9.40
CA LEU A 58 -9.10 36.99 8.50
C LEU A 58 -7.84 36.30 9.08
N ASN A 59 -7.14 36.96 10.02
CA ASN A 59 -5.96 36.44 10.72
C ASN A 59 -6.27 35.26 11.67
N GLU A 60 -7.37 35.32 12.40
CA GLU A 60 -7.72 34.25 13.37
C GLU A 60 -8.26 33.00 12.66
N LEU A 61 -8.88 33.19 11.49
CA LEU A 61 -9.27 32.09 10.62
C LEU A 61 -8.04 31.27 10.18
N GLY A 62 -6.92 31.95 9.90
CA GLY A 62 -5.65 31.34 9.54
C GLY A 62 -5.01 30.57 10.71
N ASP A 63 -4.98 31.16 11.90
CA ASP A 63 -4.45 30.51 13.11
C ASP A 63 -5.30 29.28 13.50
N PHE A 64 -6.62 29.37 13.32
CA PHE A 64 -7.53 28.25 13.53
C PHE A 64 -7.32 27.12 12.51
N LEU A 65 -7.24 27.45 11.21
CA LEU A 65 -6.93 26.46 10.18
C LEU A 65 -5.57 25.81 10.40
N GLY A 66 -4.56 26.58 10.80
CA GLY A 66 -3.22 26.07 11.12
C GLY A 66 -3.22 25.10 12.31
N GLY A 67 -3.96 25.43 13.37
CA GLY A 67 -4.09 24.58 14.55
C GLY A 67 -4.85 23.27 14.27
N VAL A 68 -5.94 23.35 13.52
CA VAL A 68 -6.80 22.21 13.17
C VAL A 68 -6.16 21.31 12.11
N SER A 69 -5.46 21.89 11.14
CA SER A 69 -4.83 21.13 10.06
C SER A 69 -3.55 20.41 10.51
N SER A 70 -2.85 20.90 11.54
CA SER A 70 -1.58 20.30 12.01
C SER A 70 -1.70 18.81 12.39
N PRO A 71 -2.62 18.41 13.30
CA PRO A 71 -2.80 16.98 13.62
C PRO A 71 -3.27 16.15 12.43
N LEU A 72 -4.09 16.75 11.55
CA LEU A 72 -4.64 16.10 10.37
C LEU A 72 -3.56 15.77 9.34
N ALA A 73 -2.70 16.75 9.04
CA ALA A 73 -1.58 16.61 8.13
C ALA A 73 -0.56 15.61 8.66
N PHE A 74 -0.27 15.64 9.97
CA PHE A 74 0.62 14.68 10.61
C PHE A 74 0.06 13.24 10.54
N LEU A 75 -1.22 13.06 10.82
CA LEU A 75 -1.89 11.75 10.71
C LEU A 75 -1.77 11.18 9.29
N TRP A 76 -2.01 12.01 8.26
CA TRP A 76 -1.89 11.61 6.87
C TRP A 76 -0.45 11.29 6.45
N LEU A 77 0.53 12.06 6.93
CA LEU A 77 1.95 11.79 6.71
C LEU A 77 2.35 10.42 7.25
N VAL A 78 1.95 10.10 8.48
CA VAL A 78 2.24 8.80 9.11
C VAL A 78 1.58 7.67 8.32
N LEU A 79 0.31 7.84 7.93
CA LEU A 79 -0.43 6.83 7.17
C LEU A 79 0.21 6.58 5.79
N GLY A 80 0.61 7.65 5.09
CA GLY A 80 1.32 7.57 3.82
C GLY A 80 2.68 6.88 3.94
N PHE A 81 3.42 7.16 5.01
CA PHE A 81 4.70 6.50 5.30
C PHE A 81 4.55 4.98 5.50
N PHE A 82 3.51 4.55 6.22
CA PHE A 82 3.20 3.13 6.38
C PHE A 82 2.78 2.48 5.05
N GLN A 83 2.05 3.21 4.20
CA GLN A 83 1.65 2.73 2.88
C GLN A 83 2.86 2.52 1.96
N GLN A 84 3.75 3.52 1.86
CA GLN A 84 5.01 3.42 1.10
C GLN A 84 5.91 2.29 1.62
N SER A 85 6.00 2.11 2.95
CA SER A 85 6.83 1.05 3.54
C SER A 85 6.36 -0.37 3.19
N ARG A 86 5.05 -0.57 2.96
CA ARG A 86 4.52 -1.86 2.52
C ARG A 86 4.83 -2.10 1.05
N GLU A 87 4.75 -1.06 0.23
CA GLU A 87 5.09 -1.12 -1.19
C GLU A 87 6.57 -1.44 -1.43
N ILE A 88 7.49 -0.84 -0.66
CA ILE A 88 8.93 -1.15 -0.71
C ILE A 88 9.22 -2.62 -0.41
N ARG A 89 8.54 -3.19 0.59
CA ARG A 89 8.71 -4.62 0.95
C ARG A 89 8.25 -5.56 -0.16
N LEU A 90 7.15 -5.23 -0.82
CA LEU A 90 6.64 -6.00 -1.96
C LEU A 90 7.56 -5.89 -3.18
N SER A 91 8.04 -4.68 -3.49
CA SER A 91 8.97 -4.44 -4.60
C SER A 91 10.31 -5.16 -4.39
N ASN A 92 10.88 -5.11 -3.18
CA ASN A 92 12.10 -5.85 -2.85
C ASN A 92 11.96 -7.36 -3.03
N LYS A 93 10.81 -7.93 -2.66
CA LYS A 93 10.54 -9.37 -2.84
C LYS A 93 10.47 -9.74 -4.33
N ALA A 94 9.82 -8.91 -5.14
CA ALA A 94 9.76 -9.10 -6.59
C ALA A 94 11.14 -9.01 -7.24
N LEU A 95 11.97 -8.05 -6.84
CA LEU A 95 13.35 -7.89 -7.32
C LEU A 95 14.22 -9.10 -6.95
N HIS A 96 14.08 -9.63 -5.73
CA HIS A 96 14.81 -10.84 -5.30
C HIS A 96 14.40 -12.08 -6.10
N LEU A 97 13.12 -12.22 -6.44
CA LEU A 97 12.62 -13.28 -7.31
C LEU A 97 13.16 -13.13 -8.73
N GLN A 98 13.10 -11.92 -9.29
CA GLN A 98 13.57 -11.62 -10.64
C GLN A 98 15.09 -11.82 -10.77
N ALA A 99 15.87 -11.44 -9.76
CA ALA A 99 17.31 -11.71 -9.70
C ALA A 99 17.62 -13.21 -9.63
N ARG A 100 16.79 -13.98 -8.92
CA ARG A 100 16.94 -15.44 -8.83
C ARG A 100 16.65 -16.12 -10.17
N GLU A 101 15.65 -15.64 -10.89
CA GLU A 101 15.31 -16.14 -12.22
C GLU A 101 16.39 -15.82 -13.25
N MET A 102 16.94 -14.59 -13.24
CA MET A 102 18.09 -14.24 -14.07
C MET A 102 19.31 -15.13 -13.81
N ARG A 103 19.61 -15.44 -12.54
CA ARG A 103 20.71 -16.36 -12.21
C ARG A 103 20.48 -17.76 -12.80
N ARG A 104 19.26 -18.29 -12.70
CA ARG A 104 18.91 -19.58 -13.32
C ARG A 104 19.06 -19.55 -14.84
N SER A 105 18.58 -18.50 -15.50
CA SER A 105 18.73 -18.35 -16.95
C SER A 105 20.21 -18.30 -17.37
N VAL A 106 21.07 -17.62 -16.60
CA VAL A 106 22.52 -17.56 -16.86
C VAL A 106 23.17 -18.93 -16.65
N ASP A 107 22.81 -19.65 -15.58
CA ASP A 107 23.34 -20.99 -15.33
C ASP A 107 22.94 -21.97 -16.44
N GLU A 108 21.72 -21.86 -16.95
CA GLU A 108 21.22 -22.68 -18.05
C GLU A 108 21.93 -22.36 -19.37
N HIS A 109 22.14 -21.08 -19.69
CA HIS A 109 22.96 -20.68 -20.84
C HIS A 109 24.41 -21.14 -20.73
N ARG A 110 24.99 -21.12 -19.52
CA ARG A 110 26.36 -21.60 -19.28
C ARG A 110 26.46 -23.11 -19.43
N ARG A 111 25.45 -23.87 -18.99
CA ARG A 111 25.36 -25.32 -19.22
C ARG A 111 25.26 -25.63 -20.71
N LEU A 112 24.38 -24.95 -21.44
CA LEU A 112 24.23 -25.11 -22.89
C LEU A 112 25.51 -24.74 -23.66
N ALA A 113 26.24 -23.71 -23.23
CA ALA A 113 27.52 -23.32 -23.83
C ALA A 113 28.65 -24.33 -23.51
N GLY A 114 28.68 -24.87 -22.29
CA GLY A 114 29.64 -25.91 -21.88
C GLY A 114 29.42 -27.23 -22.61
N ASP A 115 28.16 -27.65 -22.77
CA ASP A 115 27.76 -28.86 -23.50
C ASP A 115 28.16 -28.77 -24.99
N ARG A 116 28.02 -27.58 -25.59
CA ARG A 116 28.46 -27.31 -26.98
C ARG A 116 29.99 -27.18 -27.15
N SER A 117 30.77 -27.28 -26.06
CA SER A 117 32.24 -27.27 -26.08
C SER A 117 32.88 -28.62 -25.68
N GLY A 118 32.06 -29.67 -25.51
CA GLY A 118 32.53 -31.06 -25.38
C GLY A 118 33.25 -31.54 -26.66
N PRO A 119 34.14 -32.55 -26.56
CA PRO A 119 35.17 -32.87 -27.56
C PRO A 119 34.60 -33.45 -28.88
N GLU A 120 34.01 -32.61 -29.71
CA GLU A 120 33.66 -32.90 -31.11
C GLU A 120 34.58 -32.12 -32.06
N GLY A 121 35.89 -32.32 -31.89
CA GLY A 121 36.94 -31.68 -32.70
C GLY A 121 38.10 -32.60 -33.05
N ASN A 122 37.89 -33.92 -33.06
CA ASN A 122 38.83 -34.89 -33.62
C ASN A 122 38.06 -36.05 -34.27
N ALA A 123 37.58 -35.82 -35.49
CA ALA A 123 37.18 -36.85 -36.44
C ALA A 123 37.59 -36.38 -37.83
#